data_AF-A0A520ETA3-F1
#
_entry.id   AF-A0A520ETA3-F1
#
_cell.length_a   1.000
_cell.length_b   1.000
_cell.length_c   1.000
_cell.angle_alpha   90.00
_cell.angle_beta   90.00
_cell.angle_gamma   90.00
#
_symmetry.space_group_name_H-M   'P 1'
#
loop_
_entity.id
_entity.type
_entity.pdbx_description
1 polymer ?
#
loop_
_entity_poly.entity_id
_entity_poly.type
_entity_poly.pdbx_seq_one_letter_code
_entity_poly.pdbx_strand_id
1 'polypeptide(L)'
;MEANETGRRIMSELMGANYVEKKDQTRNDFNDVIHDYSIEVCFGRIWAREGIDRKQRSIVNIAMLTALNRPAQLAHHVEGALTNGCTVTE
;
A
#
# COMPACT_ATOMS: atom_id res chain seq x y z
N MET A 1 -18.23 -3.59 0.45
CA MET A 1 -18.46 -2.16 0.11
C MET A 1 -17.70 -1.25 1.05
N GLU A 2 -17.99 -1.24 2.36
CA GLU A 2 -17.29 -0.39 3.35
C GLU A 2 -15.76 -0.56 3.38
N ALA A 3 -15.27 -1.80 3.32
CA ALA A 3 -13.83 -2.08 3.29
C ALA A 3 -13.15 -1.64 1.98
N ASN A 4 -13.87 -1.62 0.85
CA ASN A 4 -13.29 -1.16 -0.42
C ASN A 4 -13.18 0.37 -0.44
N GLU A 5 -14.22 1.09 -0.02
CA GLU A 5 -14.18 2.56 0.14
C GLU A 5 -13.10 3.00 1.13
N THR A 6 -13.03 2.34 2.30
CA THR A 6 -11.96 2.55 3.29
C THR A 6 -10.60 2.27 2.67
N GLY A 7 -10.46 1.17 1.93
CA GLY A 7 -9.23 0.80 1.26
C GLY A 7 -8.76 1.82 0.24
N ARG A 8 -9.67 2.35 -0.60
CA ARG A 8 -9.35 3.40 -1.59
C ARG A 8 -8.93 4.69 -0.90
N ARG A 9 -9.62 5.09 0.17
CA ARG A 9 -9.24 6.26 0.98
C ARG A 9 -7.83 6.10 1.57
N ILE A 10 -7.58 4.99 2.26
CA ILE A 10 -6.27 4.71 2.88
C ILE A 10 -5.18 4.61 1.81
N MET A 11 -5.42 3.95 0.69
CA MET A 11 -4.46 3.89 -0.42
C MET A 11 -4.12 5.29 -0.95
N SER A 12 -5.13 6.17 -1.11
CA SER A 12 -4.91 7.54 -1.55
C SER A 12 -4.12 8.37 -0.53
N GLU A 13 -4.37 8.18 0.77
CA GLU A 13 -3.63 8.88 1.83
C GLU A 13 -2.16 8.43 1.92
N LEU A 14 -1.87 7.15 1.66
CA LEU A 14 -0.53 6.57 1.74
C LEU A 14 0.30 6.81 0.46
N MET A 15 -0.34 6.68 -0.69
CA MET A 15 0.35 6.61 -2.00
C MET A 15 0.08 7.84 -2.88
N GLY A 16 -0.84 8.72 -2.47
CA GLY A 16 -1.26 9.89 -3.23
C GLY A 16 -2.37 9.59 -4.25
N ALA A 17 -3.25 10.56 -4.47
CA ALA A 17 -4.40 10.42 -5.37
C ALA A 17 -3.99 10.07 -6.82
N ASN A 18 -2.92 10.69 -7.32
CA ASN A 18 -2.39 10.44 -8.67
C ASN A 18 -1.94 8.98 -8.87
N TYR A 19 -1.45 8.32 -7.81
CA TYR A 19 -1.06 6.92 -7.89
C TYR A 19 -2.28 6.02 -8.06
N VAL A 20 -3.33 6.28 -7.28
CA VAL A 20 -4.59 5.50 -7.33
C VAL A 20 -5.22 5.63 -8.72
N GLU A 21 -5.31 6.85 -9.25
CA GLU A 21 -5.87 7.09 -10.57
C GLU A 21 -5.09 6.37 -11.68
N LYS A 22 -3.75 6.47 -11.69
CA LYS A 22 -2.91 5.73 -12.65
C LYS A 22 -3.10 4.22 -12.52
N LYS A 23 -3.28 3.71 -11.30
CA LYS A 23 -3.50 2.28 -11.06
C LYS A 23 -4.87 1.81 -11.53
N ASP A 24 -5.90 2.65 -11.43
CA ASP A 24 -7.22 2.31 -11.99
C ASP A 24 -7.18 2.24 -13.53
N GLN A 25 -6.37 3.07 -14.18
CA GLN A 25 -6.19 3.05 -15.64
C GLN A 25 -5.55 1.74 -16.15
N THR A 26 -4.89 0.96 -15.30
CA THR A 26 -4.30 -0.34 -15.69
C THR A 26 -5.27 -1.51 -15.54
N ARG A 27 -6.50 -1.27 -15.07
CA ARG A 27 -7.50 -2.32 -14.84
C ARG A 27 -8.02 -2.86 -16.19
N ASN A 28 -8.24 -4.16 -16.22
CA ASN A 28 -8.81 -4.90 -17.35
C ASN A 28 -9.50 -6.18 -16.83
N ASP A 29 -10.23 -6.86 -17.72
CA ASP A 29 -11.01 -8.07 -17.38
C ASP A 29 -10.21 -9.18 -16.69
N PHE A 30 -8.89 -9.23 -16.91
CA PHE A 30 -8.02 -10.22 -16.28
C PHE A 30 -7.59 -9.83 -14.86
N ASN A 31 -7.24 -8.56 -14.63
CA ASN A 31 -6.65 -8.12 -13.36
C ASN A 31 -7.60 -7.38 -12.42
N ASP A 32 -8.84 -7.12 -12.82
CA ASP A 32 -9.81 -6.36 -12.02
C ASP A 32 -10.03 -6.97 -10.62
N VAL A 33 -10.17 -8.29 -10.59
CA VAL A 33 -10.31 -9.09 -9.34
C VAL A 33 -9.15 -8.89 -8.36
N ILE A 34 -7.90 -8.83 -8.85
CA ILE A 34 -6.75 -8.66 -7.96
C ILE A 34 -6.62 -7.21 -7.48
N HIS A 35 -7.08 -6.24 -8.28
CA HIS A 35 -7.16 -4.85 -7.85
C HIS A 35 -8.15 -4.69 -6.70
N ASP A 36 -9.35 -5.25 -6.83
CA ASP A 36 -10.36 -5.17 -5.75
C ASP A 36 -9.92 -5.91 -4.50
N TYR A 37 -9.36 -7.11 -4.66
CA TYR A 37 -8.82 -7.86 -3.53
C TYR A 37 -7.71 -7.08 -2.81
N SER A 38 -6.80 -6.45 -3.56
CA SER A 38 -5.73 -5.63 -3.00
C SER A 38 -6.27 -4.43 -2.21
N ILE A 39 -7.20 -3.68 -2.80
CA ILE A 39 -7.84 -2.52 -2.17
C ILE A 39 -8.53 -2.94 -0.88
N GLU A 40 -9.35 -3.99 -0.93
CA GLU A 40 -10.13 -4.43 0.22
C GLU A 40 -9.23 -5.00 1.32
N VAL A 41 -8.38 -5.96 1.00
CA VAL A 41 -7.64 -6.71 2.02
C VAL A 41 -6.42 -5.93 2.48
N CYS A 42 -5.55 -5.50 1.58
CA CYS A 42 -4.33 -4.81 1.98
C CYS A 42 -4.67 -3.48 2.64
N PHE A 43 -5.50 -2.64 2.00
CA PHE A 43 -5.74 -1.29 2.47
C PHE A 43 -6.93 -1.20 3.42
N GLY A 44 -8.07 -1.75 3.02
CA GLY A 44 -9.33 -1.67 3.75
C GLY A 44 -9.32 -2.45 5.08
N ARG A 45 -8.53 -3.52 5.16
CA ARG A 45 -8.43 -4.35 6.37
C ARG A 45 -7.08 -4.22 7.07
N ILE A 46 -5.96 -4.40 6.38
CA ILE A 46 -4.66 -4.51 7.06
C ILE A 46 -4.06 -3.14 7.41
N TRP A 47 -4.00 -2.20 6.46
CA TRP A 47 -3.48 -0.84 6.72
C TRP A 47 -4.45 0.04 7.51
N ALA A 48 -5.74 -0.26 7.50
CA ALA A 48 -6.74 0.43 8.31
C ALA A 48 -6.72 0.04 9.81
N ARG A 49 -6.00 -1.03 10.20
CA ARG A 49 -5.93 -1.46 11.59
C ARG A 49 -5.19 -0.44 12.46
N GLU A 50 -5.76 -0.18 13.62
CA GLU A 50 -5.12 0.58 14.69
C GLU A 50 -4.01 -0.24 15.39
N GLY A 51 -3.29 0.41 16.31
CA GLY A 51 -2.30 -0.20 17.20
C GLY A 51 -0.84 -0.19 16.69
N ILE A 52 -0.62 -0.16 15.37
CA ILE A 52 0.71 0.06 14.77
C ILE A 52 0.57 1.24 13.80
N ASP A 53 1.39 2.26 13.98
CA ASP A 53 1.36 3.45 13.13
C ASP A 53 1.88 3.15 11.71
N ARG A 54 1.65 4.09 10.79
CA ARG A 54 2.03 3.93 9.37
C ARG A 54 3.53 3.80 9.16
N LYS A 55 4.33 4.51 9.96
CA LYS A 55 5.79 4.49 9.89
C LYS A 55 6.32 3.09 10.23
N GLN A 56 5.88 2.55 11.37
CA GLN A 56 6.23 1.21 11.83
C GLN A 56 5.75 0.13 10.87
N ARG A 57 4.52 0.24 10.32
CA ARG A 57 4.03 -0.69 9.28
C ARG A 57 4.91 -0.68 8.03
N SER A 58 5.34 0.49 7.58
CA SER A 58 6.26 0.61 6.44
C SER A 58 7.59 -0.08 6.70
N ILE A 59 8.20 0.12 7.87
CA ILE A 59 9.47 -0.52 8.26
C ILE A 59 9.33 -2.04 8.25
N VAL A 60 8.28 -2.59 8.86
CA VAL A 60 8.04 -4.04 8.90
C VAL A 60 7.85 -4.59 7.48
N ASN A 61 7.14 -3.87 6.61
CA ASN A 61 6.95 -4.29 5.22
C ASN A 61 8.25 -4.29 4.42
N ILE A 62 9.09 -3.27 4.57
CA ILE A 62 10.42 -3.20 3.94
C ILE A 62 11.29 -4.38 4.39
N ALA A 63 11.32 -4.68 5.69
CA ALA A 63 12.07 -5.81 6.23
C ALA A 63 11.63 -7.15 5.61
N MET A 64 10.30 -7.38 5.52
CA MET A 64 9.75 -8.58 4.89
C MET A 64 10.10 -8.68 3.40
N LEU A 65 9.95 -7.60 2.63
CA LEU A 65 10.25 -7.58 1.19
C LEU A 65 11.74 -7.79 0.90
N THR A 66 12.59 -7.28 1.78
CA THR A 66 14.05 -7.49 1.73
C THR A 66 14.37 -8.96 1.96
N ALA A 67 13.83 -9.56 3.03
CA ALA A 67 14.04 -10.98 3.34
C ALA A 67 13.51 -11.91 2.24
N LEU A 68 12.42 -11.54 1.56
CA LEU A 68 11.82 -12.31 0.48
C LEU A 68 12.47 -12.08 -0.90
N ASN A 69 13.47 -11.20 -1.00
CA ASN A 69 14.08 -10.79 -2.26
C ASN A 69 13.03 -10.33 -3.30
N ARG A 70 12.27 -9.28 -2.97
CA ARG A 70 11.22 -8.67 -3.81
C ARG A 70 11.60 -7.25 -4.22
N PRO A 71 12.62 -7.06 -5.08
CA PRO A 71 13.21 -5.75 -5.35
C PRO A 71 12.25 -4.75 -6.00
N ALA A 72 11.37 -5.21 -6.91
CA ALA A 72 10.40 -4.34 -7.58
C ALA A 72 9.38 -3.76 -6.59
N GLN A 73 8.90 -4.57 -5.65
CA GLN A 73 7.99 -4.12 -4.59
C GLN A 73 8.75 -3.30 -3.53
N LEU A 74 9.99 -3.70 -3.20
CA LEU A 74 10.81 -3.02 -2.22
C LEU A 74 11.04 -1.55 -2.59
N ALA A 75 11.41 -1.27 -3.83
CA ALA A 75 11.62 0.11 -4.29
C ALA A 75 10.39 1.00 -4.03
N HIS A 76 9.21 0.51 -4.38
CA HIS A 76 7.96 1.23 -4.20
C HIS A 76 7.59 1.42 -2.72
N HIS A 77 7.86 0.42 -1.88
CA HIS A 77 7.56 0.51 -0.45
C HIS A 77 8.57 1.38 0.32
N VAL A 78 9.79 1.57 -0.19
CA VAL A 78 10.73 2.57 0.35
C VAL A 78 10.20 3.99 0.11
N GLU A 79 9.72 4.30 -1.10
CA GLU A 79 9.09 5.60 -1.38
C GLU A 79 7.86 5.84 -0.49
N GLY A 80 7.00 4.82 -0.34
CA GLY A 80 5.85 4.90 0.56
C GLY A 80 6.22 5.06 2.04
N ALA A 81 7.35 4.50 2.48
CA ALA A 81 7.85 4.67 3.84
C ALA A 81 8.23 6.13 4.15
N LEU A 82 8.90 6.79 3.21
CA LEU A 82 9.23 8.22 3.33
C LEU A 82 7.97 9.09 3.42
N THR A 83 6.95 8.81 2.59
CA THR A 83 5.63 9.49 2.66
C THR A 83 4.94 9.26 4.01
N ASN A 84 5.12 8.08 4.61
CA ASN A 84 4.56 7.72 5.91
C ASN A 84 5.38 8.23 7.12
N GLY A 85 6.41 9.04 6.88
CA GLY A 85 7.20 9.69 7.94
C GLY A 85 8.46 8.96 8.36
N CYS A 86 8.91 7.92 7.63
CA CYS A 86 10.26 7.41 7.79
C CYS A 86 11.29 8.41 7.27
N THR A 87 12.49 8.37 7.84
CA THR A 87 13.68 9.05 7.32
C THR A 87 14.60 8.06 6.61
N VAL A 88 15.57 8.55 5.82
CA VAL A 88 16.57 7.69 5.15
C VAL A 88 17.45 6.92 6.15
N THR A 89 17.58 7.44 7.38
CA THR A 89 18.37 6.79 8.44
C THR A 89 17.64 5.61 9.09
N GLU A 90 16.31 5.59 9.05
CA GLU A 90 15.46 4.52 9.59
C GLU A 90 15.19 3.42 8.56
#